data_AF-A0A258BJ03-F1
#
_entry.id   AF-A0A258BJ03-F1
#
_cell.length_a   1.000
_cell.length_b   1.000
_cell.length_c   1.000
_cell.angle_alpha   90.00
_cell.angle_beta   90.00
_cell.angle_gamma   90.00
#
_symmetry.space_group_name_H-M   'P 1'
#
loop_
_entity.id
_entity.type
_entity.pdbx_description
1 polymer ?
#
loop_
_entity_poly.entity_id
_entity_poly.type
_entity_poly.pdbx_seq_one_letter_code
_entity_poly.pdbx_strand_id
1 'polypeptide(L)'
;TIRKHQPGQVLEGPRVFSANTSRQMLDLMRINGIRGTGTRANAPGLRVGGKTGSAERVVDGRYLRSSLFSSYVAVFPTDGAIEDDRYMVLIIVDDPKGSKASSGLRTGGFVAAPVAGRVIDRIAPFIGVARKEDKFATAEFDQAPVAAETQSGAQSIPAVTTPVSGGQ
;
A
#
# COMPACT_ATOMS: atom_id res chain seq x y z
N THR A 1 -16.79 -5.26 -13.84
CA THR A 1 -18.01 -5.47 -13.02
C THR A 1 -18.00 -4.49 -11.87
N ILE A 2 -19.07 -3.71 -11.69
CA ILE A 2 -19.26 -2.84 -10.52
C ILE A 2 -20.21 -3.57 -9.57
N ARG A 3 -19.76 -3.90 -8.36
CA ARG A 3 -20.59 -4.52 -7.32
C ARG A 3 -21.05 -3.44 -6.36
N LYS A 4 -22.33 -3.09 -6.40
CA LYS A 4 -22.94 -2.11 -5.48
C LYS A 4 -23.36 -2.81 -4.19
N HIS A 5 -22.84 -2.35 -3.07
CA HIS A 5 -23.30 -2.74 -1.74
C HIS A 5 -24.37 -1.76 -1.25
N GLN A 6 -25.24 -2.20 -0.33
CA GLN A 6 -26.21 -1.29 0.26
C GLN A 6 -25.47 -0.27 1.14
N PRO A 7 -25.93 1.00 1.20
CA PRO A 7 -25.37 1.98 2.13
C PRO A 7 -25.42 1.43 3.57
N GLY A 8 -24.29 1.48 4.28
CA GLY A 8 -24.18 0.96 5.65
C GLY A 8 -24.06 -0.57 5.76
N GLN A 9 -24.00 -1.30 4.64
CA GLN A 9 -23.73 -2.74 4.68
C GLN A 9 -22.28 -2.98 5.13
N VAL A 10 -22.11 -3.39 6.38
CA VAL A 10 -20.82 -3.87 6.89
C VAL A 10 -20.52 -5.21 6.22
N LEU A 11 -19.38 -5.28 5.53
CA LEU A 11 -18.88 -6.53 4.96
C LEU A 11 -18.31 -7.37 6.10
N GLU A 12 -19.08 -8.35 6.57
CA GLU A 12 -18.58 -9.30 7.55
C GLU A 12 -17.47 -10.17 6.93
N GLY A 13 -16.31 -10.13 7.56
CA GLY A 13 -15.16 -10.93 7.19
C GLY A 13 -14.34 -11.27 8.44
N PRO A 14 -13.52 -12.34 8.38
CA PRO A 14 -12.69 -12.71 9.51
C PRO A 14 -11.72 -11.58 9.85
N ARG A 15 -11.64 -11.20 11.12
CA ARG A 15 -10.65 -10.23 11.60
C ARG A 15 -9.27 -10.89 11.58
N VAL A 16 -8.40 -10.42 10.68
CA VAL A 16 -7.01 -10.93 10.55
C VAL A 16 -6.04 -10.17 11.48
N PHE A 17 -6.25 -8.86 11.67
CA PHE A 17 -5.37 -8.01 12.47
C PHE A 17 -6.13 -7.24 13.55
N SER A 18 -5.40 -6.86 14.60
CA SER A 18 -5.91 -5.93 15.62
C SER A 18 -6.11 -4.52 15.03
N ALA A 19 -7.03 -3.75 15.59
CA ALA A 19 -7.24 -2.36 15.17
C ALA A 19 -5.97 -1.50 15.32
N ASN A 20 -5.16 -1.77 16.34
CA ASN A 20 -3.89 -1.07 16.55
C ASN A 20 -2.87 -1.38 15.43
N THR A 21 -2.71 -2.66 15.09
CA THR A 21 -1.84 -3.09 13.98
C THR A 21 -2.29 -2.47 12.66
N SER A 22 -3.58 -2.48 12.36
CA SER A 22 -4.13 -1.87 11.14
C SER A 22 -3.84 -0.36 11.08
N ARG A 23 -3.96 0.35 12.20
CA ARG A 23 -3.65 1.79 12.28
C ARG A 23 -2.17 2.06 11.99
N GLN A 24 -1.27 1.29 12.60
CA GLN A 24 0.17 1.41 12.34
C GLN A 24 0.52 1.11 10.87
N MET A 25 -0.12 0.11 10.27
CA MET A 25 0.07 -0.21 8.85
C MET A 25 -0.37 0.93 7.93
N LEU A 26 -1.48 1.60 8.23
CA LEU A 26 -1.94 2.78 7.48
C LEU A 26 -0.94 3.94 7.56
N ASP A 27 -0.38 4.18 8.75
CA ASP A 27 0.66 5.18 8.97
C ASP A 27 1.93 4.86 8.15
N LEU A 28 2.39 3.61 8.17
CA LEU A 28 3.53 3.16 7.36
C LEU A 28 3.29 3.28 5.86
N MET A 29 2.09 2.90 5.39
CA MET A 29 1.70 3.07 3.99
C MET A 29 1.69 4.55 3.59
N ARG A 30 1.25 5.45 4.49
CA ARG A 30 1.28 6.89 4.24
C ARG A 30 2.70 7.39 4.12
N ILE A 31 3.58 7.01 5.04
CA ILE A 31 5.02 7.36 4.99
C ILE A 31 5.65 6.91 3.67
N ASN A 32 5.38 5.69 3.20
CA ASN A 32 5.87 5.24 1.88
C ASN A 32 5.30 6.08 0.71
N GLY A 33 4.09 6.60 0.85
CA GLY A 33 3.44 7.49 -0.12
C GLY A 33 4.03 8.90 -0.19
N ILE A 34 4.86 9.32 0.78
CA ILE A 34 5.46 10.67 0.83
C ILE A 34 6.99 10.67 0.83
N ARG A 35 7.64 9.62 1.32
CA ARG A 35 9.10 9.50 1.40
C ARG A 35 9.66 8.24 0.72
N GLY A 36 8.79 7.30 0.35
CA GLY A 36 9.18 6.01 -0.18
C GLY A 36 9.09 5.90 -1.71
N THR A 37 8.90 4.66 -2.15
CA THR A 37 8.80 4.31 -3.59
C THR A 37 7.46 4.70 -4.23
N GLY A 38 6.49 5.12 -3.41
CA GLY A 38 5.13 5.46 -3.83
C GLY A 38 4.86 6.95 -3.97
N THR A 39 5.87 7.80 -3.87
CA THR A 39 5.75 9.28 -3.84
C THR A 39 4.95 9.86 -5.00
N ARG A 40 5.01 9.25 -6.18
CA ARG A 40 4.26 9.72 -7.36
C ARG A 40 2.74 9.52 -7.26
N ALA A 41 2.25 8.73 -6.32
CA ALA A 41 0.82 8.62 -6.02
C ALA A 41 0.33 9.68 -5.04
N ASN A 42 1.22 10.49 -4.46
CA ASN A 42 0.83 11.47 -3.46
C ASN A 42 -0.12 12.52 -4.08
N ALA A 43 -1.32 12.61 -3.52
CA ALA A 43 -2.25 13.70 -3.78
C ALA A 43 -2.32 14.57 -2.51
N PRO A 44 -1.75 15.80 -2.51
CA PRO A 44 -1.66 16.63 -1.32
C PRO A 44 -3.01 16.82 -0.62
N GLY A 45 -3.00 16.62 0.70
CA GLY A 45 -4.17 16.72 1.58
C GLY A 45 -5.11 15.52 1.57
N LEU A 46 -4.96 14.56 0.65
CA LEU A 46 -5.83 13.37 0.57
C LEU A 46 -5.29 12.16 1.36
N ARG A 47 -4.15 12.30 2.03
CA ARG A 47 -3.53 11.26 2.88
C ARG A 47 -3.46 9.90 2.16
N VAL A 48 -2.86 9.89 0.96
CA VAL A 48 -2.74 8.68 0.12
C VAL A 48 -1.58 7.82 0.60
N GLY A 49 -1.87 6.64 1.15
CA GLY A 49 -0.87 5.61 1.40
C GLY A 49 -0.89 4.55 0.33
N GLY A 50 0.20 3.81 0.15
CA GLY A 50 0.18 2.72 -0.80
C GLY A 50 1.49 1.96 -0.91
N LYS A 51 1.48 0.95 -1.77
CA LYS A 51 2.65 0.12 -2.06
C LYS A 51 2.79 -0.14 -3.55
N THR A 52 4.03 -0.06 -4.00
CA THR A 52 4.45 -0.42 -5.35
C THR A 52 4.65 -1.93 -5.45
N GLY A 53 4.10 -2.53 -6.50
CA GLY A 53 4.42 -3.87 -6.97
C GLY A 53 5.07 -3.83 -8.35
N SER A 54 6.05 -4.69 -8.57
CA SER A 54 6.67 -4.92 -9.89
C SER A 54 7.08 -6.37 -9.94
N ALA A 55 6.56 -7.11 -10.90
CA ALA A 55 6.80 -8.55 -11.02
C ALA A 55 7.18 -8.89 -12.47
N GLU A 56 8.32 -9.54 -12.65
CA GLU A 56 8.71 -10.07 -13.95
C GLU A 56 7.80 -11.26 -14.31
N ARG A 57 7.41 -11.36 -15.58
CA ARG A 57 6.59 -12.46 -16.06
C ARG A 57 7.41 -13.76 -16.04
N VAL A 58 6.78 -14.87 -15.68
CA VAL A 58 7.39 -16.20 -15.74
C VAL A 58 6.94 -16.89 -17.03
N VAL A 59 7.90 -17.34 -17.84
CA VAL A 59 7.69 -18.15 -19.05
C VAL A 59 8.60 -19.36 -18.96
N ASP A 60 8.04 -20.58 -19.09
CA ASP A 60 8.77 -21.85 -18.99
C ASP A 60 9.65 -21.97 -17.74
N GLY A 61 9.13 -21.52 -16.60
CA GLY A 61 9.83 -21.57 -15.30
C GLY A 61 10.95 -20.54 -15.14
N ARG A 62 11.14 -19.62 -16.09
CA ARG A 62 12.17 -18.56 -16.02
C ARG A 62 11.54 -17.17 -16.05
N TYR A 63 12.15 -16.24 -15.32
CA TYR A 63 11.76 -14.83 -15.38
C TYR A 63 12.17 -14.21 -16.72
N LEU A 64 11.20 -13.65 -17.42
CA LEU A 64 11.40 -12.90 -18.65
C LEU A 64 11.60 -11.43 -18.31
N ARG A 65 12.86 -10.98 -18.19
CA ARG A 65 13.20 -9.59 -17.83
C ARG A 65 12.63 -8.52 -18.77
N SER A 66 12.27 -8.90 -20.00
CA SER A 66 11.68 -7.98 -20.97
C SER A 66 10.18 -7.74 -20.74
N SER A 67 9.51 -8.57 -19.93
CA SER A 67 8.08 -8.49 -19.63
C SER A 67 7.82 -8.41 -18.13
N LEU A 68 7.02 -7.42 -17.72
CA LEU A 68 6.72 -7.20 -16.31
C LEU A 68 5.30 -6.67 -16.11
N PHE A 69 4.71 -7.00 -14.96
CA PHE A 69 3.53 -6.36 -14.43
C PHE A 69 3.94 -5.25 -13.48
N SER A 70 3.42 -4.05 -13.69
CA SER A 70 3.63 -2.91 -12.79
C SER A 70 2.34 -2.55 -12.11
N SER A 71 2.36 -2.56 -10.78
CA SER A 71 1.17 -2.29 -9.99
C SER A 71 1.41 -1.28 -8.89
N TYR A 72 0.32 -0.65 -8.48
CA TYR A 72 0.27 0.19 -7.30
C TYR A 72 -1.07 -0.02 -6.61
N VAL A 73 -1.01 -0.39 -5.34
CA VAL A 73 -2.18 -0.42 -4.47
C VAL A 73 -2.13 0.80 -3.56
N ALA A 74 -3.21 1.56 -3.54
CA ALA A 74 -3.37 2.76 -2.75
C ALA A 74 -4.55 2.63 -1.80
N VAL A 75 -4.44 3.22 -0.61
CA VAL A 75 -5.52 3.41 0.36
C VAL A 75 -5.59 4.89 0.72
N PHE A 76 -6.79 5.44 0.74
CA PHE A 76 -7.02 6.82 1.15
C PHE A 76 -8.45 7.00 1.72
N PRO A 77 -8.64 7.89 2.72
CA PRO A 77 -7.59 8.49 3.54
C PRO A 77 -6.97 7.46 4.51
N THR A 78 -5.70 7.65 4.90
CA THR A 78 -4.99 6.74 5.83
C THR A 78 -5.14 7.06 7.31
N ASP A 79 -5.62 8.24 7.68
CA ASP A 79 -5.87 8.68 9.06
C ASP A 79 -7.36 8.54 9.44
N GLY A 80 -7.79 9.11 10.56
CA GLY A 80 -9.17 8.99 11.05
C GLY A 80 -9.41 7.76 11.92
N ALA A 81 -10.63 7.58 12.40
CA ALA A 81 -11.04 6.44 13.20
C ALA A 81 -11.03 5.15 12.37
N ILE A 82 -10.86 3.99 13.01
CA ILE A 82 -10.76 2.71 12.28
C ILE A 82 -12.05 2.38 11.49
N GLU A 83 -13.19 2.90 11.96
CA GLU A 83 -14.51 2.74 11.35
C GLU A 83 -14.83 3.80 10.27
N ASP A 84 -13.96 4.78 10.05
CA ASP A 84 -14.16 5.80 9.01
C ASP A 84 -14.07 5.16 7.61
N ASP A 85 -14.84 5.70 6.65
CA ASP A 85 -14.81 5.26 5.26
C ASP A 85 -13.41 5.40 4.64
N ARG A 86 -12.93 4.30 4.05
CA ARG A 86 -11.64 4.22 3.36
C ARG A 86 -11.81 3.57 2.01
N TYR A 87 -11.03 4.05 1.07
CA TYR A 87 -11.11 3.65 -0.33
C TYR A 87 -9.78 3.02 -0.76
N MET A 88 -9.88 1.93 -1.52
CA MET A 88 -8.73 1.27 -2.12
C MET A 88 -8.75 1.46 -3.63
N VAL A 89 -7.61 1.84 -4.20
CA VAL A 89 -7.40 1.90 -5.66
C VAL A 89 -6.26 0.98 -6.02
N LEU A 90 -6.52 0.00 -6.89
CA LEU A 90 -5.51 -0.88 -7.46
C LEU A 90 -5.35 -0.56 -8.94
N ILE A 91 -4.15 -0.16 -9.32
CA ILE A 91 -3.76 0.00 -10.72
C ILE A 91 -2.78 -1.11 -11.07
N ILE A 92 -3.06 -1.82 -12.16
CA ILE A 92 -2.16 -2.80 -12.75
C ILE A 92 -1.97 -2.42 -14.21
N VAL A 93 -0.72 -2.35 -14.65
CA VAL A 93 -0.35 -2.12 -16.04
C VAL A 93 0.46 -3.32 -16.51
N ASP A 94 -0.04 -4.00 -17.54
CA ASP A 94 0.64 -5.12 -18.17
C ASP A 94 1.67 -4.62 -19.18
N ASP A 95 2.85 -5.22 -19.13
CA ASP A 95 4.01 -4.97 -19.99
C ASP A 95 4.26 -3.49 -20.36
N PRO A 96 4.31 -2.56 -19.38
CA PRO A 96 4.47 -1.15 -19.67
C PRO A 96 5.79 -0.90 -20.38
N LYS A 97 5.80 -0.02 -21.38
CA LYS A 97 7.03 0.42 -22.03
C LYS A 97 7.58 1.66 -21.34
N GLY A 98 8.90 1.76 -21.28
CA GLY A 98 9.56 2.96 -20.78
C GLY A 98 9.19 4.16 -21.67
N SER A 99 8.83 5.28 -21.05
CA SER A 99 8.45 6.51 -21.75
C SER A 99 9.23 7.70 -21.19
N LYS A 100 9.21 8.84 -21.88
CA LYS A 100 9.75 10.10 -21.33
C LYS A 100 9.09 10.45 -19.99
N ALA A 101 7.77 10.23 -19.87
CA ALA A 101 7.01 10.49 -18.64
C ALA A 101 7.41 9.60 -17.47
N SER A 102 7.97 8.41 -17.74
CA SER A 102 8.48 7.49 -16.72
C SER A 102 10.00 7.49 -16.61
N SER A 103 10.70 8.44 -17.25
CA SER A 103 12.17 8.48 -17.34
C SER A 103 12.78 7.16 -17.87
N GLY A 104 12.06 6.48 -18.77
CA GLY A 104 12.45 5.16 -19.27
C GLY A 104 12.21 4.00 -18.30
N LEU A 105 11.83 4.27 -17.06
CA LEU A 105 11.56 3.25 -16.05
C LEU A 105 10.18 2.62 -16.25
N ARG A 106 10.08 1.34 -15.90
CA ARG A 106 8.91 0.52 -16.16
C ARG A 106 8.20 0.08 -14.89
N THR A 107 8.76 0.36 -13.71
CA THR A 107 8.27 -0.11 -12.40
C THR A 107 6.97 0.58 -11.98
N GLY A 108 6.24 -0.05 -11.05
CA GLY A 108 4.95 0.43 -10.57
C GLY A 108 5.00 1.85 -10.00
N GLY A 109 6.11 2.25 -9.38
CA GLY A 109 6.28 3.59 -8.80
C GLY A 109 6.39 4.70 -9.85
N PHE A 110 6.75 4.36 -11.09
CA PHE A 110 6.88 5.31 -12.21
C PHE A 110 5.70 5.24 -13.17
N VAL A 111 5.05 4.08 -13.28
CA VAL A 111 3.95 3.86 -14.23
C VAL A 111 2.59 3.86 -13.53
N ALA A 112 2.40 3.03 -12.52
CA ALA A 112 1.10 2.82 -11.88
C ALA A 112 0.79 3.86 -10.80
N ALA A 113 1.78 4.27 -10.00
CA ALA A 113 1.61 5.23 -8.91
C ALA A 113 1.07 6.60 -9.37
N PRO A 114 1.59 7.26 -10.43
CA PRO A 114 1.02 8.51 -10.93
C PRO A 114 -0.42 8.39 -11.45
N VAL A 115 -0.79 7.20 -11.95
CA VAL A 115 -2.18 6.93 -12.37
C VAL A 115 -3.08 6.84 -11.14
N ALA A 116 -2.67 6.10 -10.12
CA ALA A 116 -3.41 6.01 -8.86
C ALA A 116 -3.63 7.38 -8.22
N GLY A 117 -2.58 8.20 -8.11
CA GLY A 117 -2.69 9.56 -7.56
C GLY A 117 -3.68 10.44 -8.32
N ARG A 118 -3.65 10.44 -9.66
CA ARG A 118 -4.59 11.21 -10.49
C ARG A 118 -6.03 10.71 -10.40
N VAL A 119 -6.23 9.39 -10.35
CA VAL A 119 -7.56 8.80 -10.13
C VAL A 119 -8.11 9.26 -8.78
N ILE A 120 -7.32 9.12 -7.71
CA ILE A 120 -7.68 9.51 -6.35
C ILE A 120 -8.03 11.00 -6.28
N ASP A 121 -7.17 11.86 -6.81
CA ASP A 121 -7.35 13.31 -6.84
C ASP A 121 -8.67 13.70 -7.53
N ARG A 122 -9.00 13.00 -8.63
CA ARG A 122 -10.21 13.23 -9.41
C ARG A 122 -11.47 12.73 -8.71
N ILE A 123 -11.41 11.56 -8.04
CA ILE A 123 -12.61 10.95 -7.44
C ILE A 123 -12.92 11.51 -6.05
N ALA A 124 -11.93 11.95 -5.28
CA ALA A 124 -12.08 12.33 -3.87
C ALA A 124 -13.23 13.33 -3.61
N PRO A 125 -13.42 14.40 -4.40
CA PRO A 125 -14.55 15.32 -4.18
C PRO A 125 -15.93 14.67 -4.37
N PHE A 126 -16.05 13.70 -5.29
CA PHE A 126 -17.32 13.04 -5.58
C PHE A 126 -17.74 12.06 -4.47
N ILE A 127 -16.76 11.52 -3.74
CA ILE A 127 -16.97 10.58 -2.62
C ILE A 127 -16.85 11.27 -1.25
N GLY A 128 -16.86 12.61 -1.22
CA GLY A 128 -16.88 13.38 0.03
C GLY A 128 -15.56 13.39 0.82
N VAL A 129 -14.45 12.96 0.23
CA VAL A 129 -13.14 12.98 0.89
C VAL A 129 -12.52 14.37 0.76
N ALA A 130 -12.59 15.14 1.85
CA ALA A 130 -11.98 16.46 1.94
C ALA A 130 -10.45 16.39 2.13
N ARG A 131 -9.76 17.39 1.59
CA ARG A 131 -8.34 17.60 1.88
C ARG A 131 -8.17 18.09 3.31
N LYS A 132 -7.21 17.51 4.03
CA LYS A 132 -6.84 17.86 5.40
C LYS A 132 -5.33 17.94 5.52
N GLU A 133 -4.86 18.59 6.58
CA GLU A 133 -3.45 18.56 6.95
C GLU A 133 -2.97 17.11 7.16
N ASP A 134 -1.72 16.88 6.80
CA ASP A 134 -1.10 15.58 6.91
C ASP A 134 0.03 15.63 7.93
N LYS A 135 -0.19 14.95 9.06
CA LYS A 135 0.77 14.87 10.18
C LYS A 135 2.15 14.37 9.76
N PHE A 136 2.25 13.61 8.67
CA PHE A 136 3.52 13.09 8.18
C PHE A 136 4.19 13.99 7.15
N ALA A 137 3.51 15.00 6.62
CA ALA A 137 4.06 15.92 5.62
C ALA A 137 4.63 17.22 6.24
N THR A 138 4.78 17.27 7.57
CA THR A 138 5.29 18.43 8.30
C THR A 138 6.81 18.37 8.49
N ALA A 139 7.44 19.54 8.57
CA ALA A 139 8.87 19.66 8.89
C ALA A 139 9.22 19.13 10.29
N GLU A 140 8.26 19.16 11.21
CA GLU A 140 8.41 18.62 12.57
C GLU A 140 8.62 17.11 12.56
N PHE A 141 7.91 16.38 11.68
CA PHE A 141 8.11 14.94 11.52
C PHE A 141 9.51 14.61 10.96
N ASP A 142 10.08 15.46 10.11
CA ASP A 142 11.45 15.26 9.58
C ASP A 142 12.54 15.42 10.65
N GLN A 143 12.24 16.15 11.72
CA GLN A 143 13.17 16.42 12.82
C GLN A 143 12.94 15.51 14.04
N ALA A 144 11.87 14.72 14.04
CA ALA A 144 11.56 13.81 15.12
C ALA A 144 12.67 12.74 15.24
N PRO A 145 13.28 12.54 16.42
CA PRO A 145 14.25 11.48 16.60
C PRO A 145 13.58 10.14 16.32
N VAL A 146 14.22 9.30 15.50
CA VAL A 146 13.80 7.91 15.36
C VAL A 146 13.89 7.30 16.75
N ALA A 147 12.74 6.98 17.35
CA ALA A 147 12.70 6.42 18.69
C ALA A 147 13.64 5.21 18.74
N ALA A 148 14.61 5.24 19.65
CA ALA A 148 15.53 4.13 19.84
C ALA A 148 14.71 2.85 20.04
N GLU A 149 15.03 1.80 19.29
CA GLU A 149 14.41 0.49 19.46
C GLU A 149 14.54 0.09 20.93
N THR A 150 13.43 0.16 21.67
CA THR A 150 13.38 -0.53 22.95
C THR A 150 13.38 -2.00 22.60
N GLN A 151 14.52 -2.67 22.83
CA GLN A 151 14.64 -4.13 22.71
C GLN A 151 13.63 -4.77 23.67
N SER A 152 12.41 -4.99 23.17
CA SER A 152 11.38 -5.75 23.86
C SER A 152 11.52 -7.20 23.45
N GLY A 153 12.25 -7.94 24.30
CA GLY A 153 12.23 -9.39 24.48
C GLY A 153 11.98 -10.25 23.25
N ALA A 154 13.05 -10.82 22.69
CA ALA A 154 12.97 -12.04 21.92
C ALA A 154 12.38 -13.16 22.78
N GLN A 155 11.07 -13.36 22.72
CA GLN A 155 10.48 -14.65 23.07
C GLN A 155 10.62 -15.55 21.84
N SER A 156 11.52 -16.52 21.96
CA SER A 156 11.76 -17.55 20.97
C SER A 156 10.47 -18.29 20.64
N ILE A 157 10.15 -18.35 19.34
CA ILE A 157 9.15 -19.29 18.83
C ILE A 157 9.77 -20.69 18.96
N PRO A 158 9.19 -21.62 19.75
CA PRO A 158 9.73 -22.97 19.83
C PRO A 158 9.57 -23.66 18.47
N ALA A 159 10.62 -24.34 18.03
CA ALA A 159 10.61 -25.13 16.81
C ALA A 159 9.54 -26.23 16.90
N VAL A 160 8.67 -26.31 15.89
CA VAL A 160 7.77 -27.46 15.71
C VAL A 160 8.62 -28.60 15.15
N THR A 161 9.06 -29.51 16.03
CA THR A 161 9.68 -30.77 15.64
C THR A 161 8.57 -31.80 15.40
N THR A 162 8.25 -32.08 14.14
CA THR A 162 7.39 -33.22 13.80
C THR A 162 8.20 -34.50 14.00
N PRO A 163 7.74 -35.48 14.79
CA PRO A 163 8.41 -36.77 14.87
C PRO A 163 8.12 -37.56 13.60
N VAL A 164 9.17 -37.95 12.87
CA VAL A 164 9.07 -38.96 11.82
C VAL A 164 8.90 -40.30 12.53
N SER A 165 7.68 -40.82 12.56
CA SER A 165 7.38 -42.18 13.01
C SER A 165 8.02 -43.17 12.04
N GLY A 166 9.04 -43.88 12.50
CA GLY A 166 9.49 -45.12 11.87
C GLY A 166 8.39 -46.19 11.94
N GLY A 167 8.27 -46.98 10.87
CA GLY A 167 7.38 -48.11 10.78
C GLY A 167 7.90 -49.08 9.73
N GLN A 168 8.55 -50.13 10.25
CA GLN A 168 8.84 -51.48 9.73
C GLN A 168 9.04 -51.70 8.23
#